data_AF-A0A355ADF5-F1
#
_entry.id   AF-A0A355ADF5-F1
#
_cell.length_a   1.000
_cell.length_b   1.000
_cell.length_c   1.000
_cell.angle_alpha   90.00
_cell.angle_beta   90.00
_cell.angle_gamma   90.00
#
_symmetry.space_group_name_H-M   'P 1'
#
loop_
_entity.id
_entity.type
_entity.pdbx_description
1 polymer ?
#
loop_
_entity_poly.entity_id
_entity_poly.type
_entity_poly.pdbx_seq_one_letter_code
_entity_poly.pdbx_strand_id
1 'polypeptide(L)'
;MSIASVDDNNHPTVTPIGSLFLNKDQTGFYFEKFTSKLPKHAEQNNNICVLGVNSNRWFWIKSLFKVKFKEYPALKLYGVLGERRKATDKEVKRLDRRMRSTKGLKENTYLWRDMEVVRDITFAKVEKINIGKMTRSI
;
A
#
# COMPACT_ATOMS: atom_id res chain seq x y z
N MET A 1 -1.85 0.34 -4.10
CA MET A 1 -2.19 0.97 -2.81
C MET A 1 -1.52 2.34 -2.80
N SER A 2 -1.97 3.25 -1.95
CA SER A 2 -1.37 4.59 -1.88
C SER A 2 -0.97 4.88 -0.43
N ILE A 3 0.17 5.54 -0.24
CA ILE A 3 0.63 6.00 1.07
C ILE A 3 0.54 7.51 1.11
N ALA A 4 -0.25 8.03 2.04
CA ALA A 4 -0.25 9.43 2.39
C ALA A 4 0.84 9.72 3.42
N SER A 5 1.50 10.86 3.26
CA SER A 5 2.55 11.41 4.13
C SER A 5 2.43 12.93 4.17
N VAL A 6 3.27 13.59 4.96
CA VAL A 6 3.35 15.04 5.06
C VAL A 6 4.74 15.48 4.60
N ASP A 7 4.82 16.47 3.71
CA ASP A 7 6.10 17.01 3.25
C ASP A 7 6.70 18.03 4.24
N ASP A 8 7.90 18.54 3.92
CA ASP A 8 8.64 19.46 4.79
C ASP A 8 7.92 20.80 5.04
N ASN A 9 6.91 21.14 4.23
CA ASN A 9 6.08 22.34 4.37
C ASN A 9 4.75 22.05 5.08
N ASN A 10 4.60 20.88 5.68
CA ASN A 10 3.37 20.38 6.28
C ASN A 10 2.21 20.16 5.29
N HIS A 11 2.47 20.05 3.99
CA HIS A 11 1.42 19.73 3.03
C HIS A 11 1.16 18.21 2.98
N PRO A 12 -0.12 17.79 2.94
CA PRO A 12 -0.45 16.39 2.70
C PRO A 12 -0.09 16.01 1.26
N THR A 13 0.52 14.84 1.10
CA THR A 13 0.90 14.31 -0.20
C THR A 13 0.70 12.81 -0.27
N VAL A 14 0.58 12.27 -1.48
CA VAL A 14 0.28 10.86 -1.72
C VAL A 14 1.28 10.24 -2.69
N THR A 15 1.78 9.07 -2.31
CA THR A 15 2.70 8.27 -3.14
C THR A 15 2.04 6.94 -3.51
N PRO A 16 1.92 6.59 -4.80
CA PRO A 16 1.44 5.27 -5.21
C PRO A 16 2.50 4.20 -4.92
N ILE A 17 2.09 3.12 -4.25
CA ILE A 17 2.96 1.99 -3.88
C ILE A 17 2.39 0.69 -4.46
N GLY A 18 3.14 0.10 -5.39
CA GLY A 18 2.84 -1.21 -6.00
C GLY A 18 3.40 -2.40 -5.22
N SER A 19 4.37 -2.17 -4.33
CA SER A 19 5.15 -3.20 -3.63
C SER A 19 4.85 -3.33 -2.14
N LEU A 20 3.68 -2.89 -1.66
CA LEU A 20 3.35 -2.97 -0.23
C LEU A 20 2.87 -4.38 0.17
N PHE A 21 3.41 -4.91 1.25
CA PHE A 21 3.07 -6.22 1.82
C PHE A 21 2.71 -6.07 3.29
N LEU A 22 1.63 -6.72 3.71
CA LEU A 22 1.21 -6.79 5.11
C LEU A 22 1.67 -8.12 5.72
N ASN A 23 2.06 -8.08 6.99
CA ASN A 23 2.37 -9.24 7.80
C ASN A 23 1.19 -9.57 8.72
N LYS A 24 1.32 -10.62 9.53
CA LYS A 24 0.25 -11.09 10.43
C LYS A 24 0.28 -10.40 11.81
N ASP A 25 1.29 -9.57 12.07
CA ASP A 25 1.65 -9.01 13.37
C ASP A 25 1.59 -7.48 13.38
N GLN A 26 0.62 -6.90 12.66
CA GLN A 26 0.46 -5.44 12.53
C GLN A 26 1.66 -4.71 11.92
N THR A 27 2.59 -5.44 11.29
CA THR A 27 3.66 -4.85 10.50
C THR A 27 3.42 -5.03 9.01
N GLY A 28 4.22 -4.33 8.21
CA GLY A 28 4.32 -4.52 6.79
C GLY A 28 5.64 -3.96 6.28
N PHE A 29 5.83 -4.04 4.98
CA PHE A 29 6.99 -3.46 4.33
C PHE A 29 6.63 -3.13 2.88
N TYR A 30 7.36 -2.18 2.29
CA TYR A 30 7.36 -2.00 0.84
C TYR A 30 8.78 -1.95 0.31
N PHE A 31 8.95 -2.30 -0.96
CA PHE A 31 10.24 -2.14 -1.64
C PHE A 31 10.44 -0.69 -2.07
N GLU A 32 11.48 -0.06 -1.54
CA GLU A 32 11.77 1.37 -1.64
C GLU A 32 12.78 1.65 -2.78
N LYS A 33 12.35 1.43 -4.03
CA LYS A 33 13.20 1.65 -5.22
C LYS A 33 12.95 3.00 -5.91
N PHE A 34 11.69 3.30 -6.22
CA PHE A 34 11.32 4.48 -7.01
C PHE A 34 10.68 5.61 -6.20
N THR A 35 10.41 5.37 -4.93
CA THR A 35 9.82 6.34 -4.02
C THR A 35 10.90 7.29 -3.52
N SER A 36 11.11 8.41 -4.21
CA SER A 36 12.16 9.38 -3.85
C SER A 36 11.72 10.42 -2.81
N LYS A 37 10.40 10.68 -2.70
CA LYS A 37 9.85 11.70 -1.79
C LYS A 37 9.47 11.15 -0.43
N LEU A 38 8.77 10.01 -0.39
CA LEU A 38 8.32 9.39 0.85
C LEU A 38 9.46 9.17 1.88
N PRO A 39 10.68 8.73 1.48
CA PRO A 39 11.78 8.58 2.44
C PRO A 39 12.27 9.92 3.00
N LYS A 40 12.23 11.00 2.22
CA LYS A 40 12.61 12.35 2.67
C LYS A 40 11.60 12.88 3.68
N HIS A 41 10.31 12.74 3.39
CA HIS A 41 9.24 13.13 4.32
C HIS A 41 9.39 12.41 5.67
N ALA A 42 9.82 11.14 5.63
CA ALA A 42 10.04 10.32 6.81
C ALA A 42 11.20 10.84 7.71
N GLU A 43 12.12 11.65 7.18
CA GLU A 43 13.20 12.26 7.99
C GLU A 43 12.63 13.23 9.04
N GLN A 44 11.50 13.88 8.75
CA GLN A 44 10.83 14.81 9.65
C GLN A 44 9.59 14.21 10.31
N ASN A 45 8.81 13.41 9.56
CA ASN A 45 7.57 12.85 10.03
C ASN A 45 7.35 11.44 9.47
N ASN A 46 7.49 10.44 10.35
CA ASN A 46 7.29 9.03 9.99
C ASN A 46 5.82 8.61 9.90
N ASN A 47 4.87 9.46 10.31
CA ASN A 47 3.45 9.10 10.29
C ASN A 47 2.94 8.97 8.86
N ILE A 48 2.26 7.87 8.60
CA ILE A 48 1.67 7.57 7.30
C ILE A 48 0.26 7.04 7.42
N CYS A 49 -0.50 7.19 6.33
CA CYS A 49 -1.78 6.52 6.14
C CYS A 49 -1.76 5.75 4.82
N VAL A 50 -1.86 4.43 4.90
CA VAL A 50 -2.00 3.56 3.74
C VAL A 50 -3.48 3.43 3.38
N LEU A 51 -3.84 3.78 2.15
CA LEU A 51 -5.15 3.50 1.58
C LEU A 51 -5.09 2.22 0.73
N GLY A 52 -5.80 1.19 1.18
CA GLY A 52 -6.09 -0.02 0.43
C GLY A 52 -7.50 0.02 -0.13
N VAL A 53 -7.63 -0.05 -1.46
CA VAL A 53 -8.93 -0.08 -2.15
C VAL A 53 -9.08 -1.42 -2.84
N ASN A 54 -10.27 -2.04 -2.76
CA ASN A 54 -10.56 -3.23 -3.52
C ASN A 54 -10.50 -2.91 -5.02
N SER A 55 -9.60 -3.55 -5.78
CA SER A 55 -9.42 -3.30 -7.21
C SER A 55 -10.23 -4.23 -8.11
N ASN A 56 -11.08 -5.10 -7.54
CA ASN A 56 -11.86 -6.06 -8.32
C ASN A 56 -13.00 -5.36 -9.07
N ARG A 57 -12.93 -5.36 -10.42
CA ARG A 57 -13.95 -4.73 -11.28
C ARG A 57 -15.35 -5.28 -11.05
N TRP A 58 -15.50 -6.60 -10.90
CA TRP A 58 -16.80 -7.23 -10.67
C TRP A 58 -17.40 -6.87 -9.31
N PHE A 59 -16.56 -6.68 -8.30
CA PHE A 59 -17.00 -6.16 -7.00
C PHE A 59 -17.63 -4.78 -7.14
N TRP A 60 -16.98 -3.87 -7.87
CA TRP A 60 -17.50 -2.52 -8.10
C TRP A 60 -18.77 -2.52 -8.95
N ILE A 61 -18.80 -3.21 -10.09
CA ILE A 61 -19.97 -3.26 -10.97
C ILE A 61 -21.20 -3.80 -10.22
N LYS A 62 -21.05 -4.91 -9.49
CA LYS A 62 -22.14 -5.49 -8.69
C LYS A 62 -22.60 -4.55 -7.58
N SER A 63 -21.68 -3.84 -6.93
CA SER A 63 -22.01 -2.95 -5.81
C SER A 63 -22.69 -1.68 -6.27
N LEU A 64 -22.28 -1.13 -7.42
CA LEU A 64 -22.90 0.04 -8.05
C LEU A 64 -24.30 -0.30 -8.55
N PHE A 65 -24.46 -1.42 -9.27
CA PHE A 65 -25.76 -1.86 -9.78
C PHE A 65 -26.77 -2.11 -8.64
N LYS A 66 -26.30 -2.62 -7.50
CA LYS A 66 -27.16 -2.89 -6.32
C LYS A 66 -27.25 -1.70 -5.34
N VAL A 67 -26.54 -0.59 -5.62
CA VAL A 67 -26.40 0.57 -4.71
C VAL A 67 -26.01 0.14 -3.29
N LYS A 68 -25.21 -0.93 -3.16
CA LYS A 68 -24.91 -1.58 -1.88
C LYS A 68 -23.59 -2.34 -1.96
N PHE A 69 -22.72 -2.11 -0.99
CA PHE A 69 -21.50 -2.89 -0.79
C PHE A 69 -21.79 -4.07 0.16
N LYS A 70 -21.23 -5.24 -0.18
CA LYS A 70 -21.27 -6.43 0.69
C LYS A 70 -20.16 -6.46 1.73
N GLU A 71 -19.09 -5.71 1.48
CA GLU A 71 -17.89 -5.59 2.32
C GLU A 71 -17.36 -4.17 2.16
N TYR A 72 -16.56 -3.69 3.10
CA TYR A 72 -15.98 -2.37 3.02
C TYR A 72 -15.09 -2.24 1.76
N PRO A 73 -15.34 -1.25 0.88
CA PRO A 73 -14.64 -1.14 -0.40
C PRO A 73 -13.19 -0.70 -0.26
N ALA A 74 -12.85 -0.10 0.88
CA ALA A 74 -11.51 0.35 1.19
C ALA A 74 -11.24 0.39 2.70
N LEU A 75 -9.96 0.31 3.05
CA LEU A 75 -9.43 0.45 4.40
C LEU A 75 -8.32 1.49 4.42
N LYS A 76 -8.25 2.28 5.47
CA LYS A 76 -7.07 3.06 5.84
C LYS A 76 -6.32 2.35 6.96
N LEU A 77 -5.02 2.21 6.80
CA LEU A 77 -4.11 1.72 7.84
C LEU A 77 -3.20 2.89 8.23
N TYR A 78 -3.34 3.37 9.46
CA TYR A 78 -2.46 4.38 10.01
C TYR A 78 -1.28 3.70 10.69
N GLY A 79 -0.09 4.23 10.47
CA GLY A 79 1.13 3.65 10.97
C GLY A 79 2.31 4.60 10.87
N VAL A 80 3.48 4.05 11.17
CA VAL A 80 4.76 4.75 11.11
C VAL A 80 5.72 4.00 10.21
N LEU A 81 6.48 4.75 9.41
CA LEU A 81 7.63 4.22 8.67
C LEU A 81 8.75 3.84 9.66
N GLY A 82 9.27 2.64 9.49
CA GLY A 82 10.39 2.09 10.27
C GLY A 82 11.71 2.21 9.51
N GLU A 83 12.61 1.26 9.77
CA GLU A 83 13.95 1.27 9.18
C GLU A 83 13.97 0.93 7.69
N ARG A 84 14.97 1.50 7.01
CA ARG A 84 15.34 1.14 5.64
C ARG A 84 16.44 0.10 5.71
N ARG A 85 16.17 -1.11 5.19
CA ARG A 85 17.10 -2.24 5.30
C ARG A 85 17.09 -3.13 4.06
N LYS A 86 18.05 -4.05 4.00
CA LYS A 86 18.07 -5.07 2.96
C LYS A 86 16.85 -6.00 3.11
N ALA A 87 16.24 -6.33 1.98
CA ALA A 87 15.17 -7.30 1.89
C ALA A 87 15.69 -8.68 2.29
N THR A 88 14.88 -9.41 3.07
CA THR A 88 15.14 -10.82 3.34
C THR A 88 14.75 -11.67 2.14
N ASP A 89 15.32 -12.88 2.04
CA ASP A 89 14.95 -13.84 0.99
C ASP A 89 13.45 -14.14 0.95
N LYS A 90 12.79 -14.14 2.11
CA LYS A 90 11.34 -14.34 2.21
C LYS A 90 10.57 -13.19 1.55
N GLU A 91 11.01 -11.95 1.74
CA GLU A 91 10.39 -10.76 1.16
C GLU A 91 10.61 -10.70 -0.35
N VAL A 92 11.83 -11.02 -0.81
CA VAL A 92 12.14 -11.14 -2.25
C VAL A 92 11.26 -12.21 -2.90
N LYS A 93 11.12 -13.39 -2.29
CA LYS A 93 10.22 -14.45 -2.79
C LYS A 93 8.75 -14.00 -2.84
N ARG A 94 8.29 -13.17 -1.88
CA ARG A 94 6.93 -12.61 -1.89
C ARG A 94 6.73 -11.63 -3.03
N LEU A 95 7.73 -10.79 -3.32
CA LEU A 95 7.73 -9.90 -4.49
C LEU A 95 7.67 -10.71 -5.77
N ASP A 96 8.58 -11.67 -5.93
CA ASP A 96 8.63 -12.56 -7.08
C ASP A 96 7.29 -13.21 -7.36
N ARG A 97 6.64 -13.77 -6.32
CA ARG A 97 5.33 -14.41 -6.43
C ARG A 97 4.25 -13.43 -6.90
N ARG A 98 4.22 -12.20 -6.37
CA ARG A 98 3.25 -11.17 -6.77
C ARG A 98 3.44 -10.75 -8.23
N MET A 99 4.68 -10.69 -8.70
CA MET A 99 4.99 -10.25 -10.06
C MET A 99 4.97 -11.37 -11.11
N ARG A 100 4.71 -12.63 -10.72
CA ARG A 100 4.74 -13.79 -11.65
C ARG A 100 3.90 -13.58 -12.91
N SER A 101 2.69 -13.03 -12.76
CA SER A 101 1.76 -12.81 -13.88
C SER A 101 2.23 -11.75 -14.87
N THR A 102 3.18 -10.88 -14.48
CA THR A 102 3.68 -9.78 -15.32
C THR A 102 5.13 -10.00 -15.75
N LYS A 103 5.78 -11.11 -15.38
CA LYS A 103 7.20 -11.41 -15.69
C LYS A 103 7.56 -11.38 -17.17
N GLY A 104 6.61 -11.64 -18.08
CA GLY A 104 6.84 -11.61 -19.53
C GLY A 104 6.80 -10.22 -20.17
N LEU A 105 6.39 -9.18 -19.44
CA LEU A 105 6.32 -7.81 -19.96
C LEU A 105 7.70 -7.15 -19.79
N LYS A 106 8.27 -6.59 -20.87
CA LYS A 106 9.60 -5.96 -20.86
C LYS A 106 9.76 -4.91 -19.74
N GLU A 107 8.72 -4.13 -19.47
CA GLU A 107 8.69 -3.11 -18.41
C GLU A 107 8.74 -3.69 -17.00
N ASN A 108 8.22 -4.91 -16.81
CA ASN A 108 8.26 -5.59 -15.52
C ASN A 108 9.70 -5.91 -15.11
N THR A 109 10.54 -6.33 -16.05
CA THR A 109 11.96 -6.55 -15.78
C THR A 109 12.66 -5.26 -15.32
N TYR A 110 12.29 -4.10 -15.87
CA TYR A 110 12.90 -2.81 -15.52
C TYR A 110 12.45 -2.28 -14.15
N LEU A 111 11.15 -2.38 -13.86
CA LEU A 111 10.60 -1.92 -12.58
C LEU A 111 11.07 -2.81 -11.42
N TRP A 112 11.04 -4.13 -11.59
CA TRP A 112 11.14 -5.06 -10.46
C TRP A 112 12.49 -5.79 -10.33
N ARG A 113 13.42 -5.68 -11.30
CA ARG A 113 14.82 -6.13 -11.08
C ARG A 113 15.45 -5.36 -9.94
N ASP A 114 16.30 -6.02 -9.16
CA ASP A 114 17.21 -5.37 -8.20
C ASP A 114 16.49 -4.58 -7.08
N MET A 115 15.26 -5.01 -6.73
CA MET A 115 14.55 -4.51 -5.55
C MET A 115 15.14 -5.15 -4.28
N GLU A 116 16.24 -4.60 -3.80
CA GLU A 116 16.98 -5.14 -2.65
C GLU A 116 16.70 -4.43 -1.33
N VAL A 117 16.06 -3.27 -1.37
CA VAL A 117 15.82 -2.44 -0.18
C VAL A 117 14.33 -2.39 0.12
N VAL A 118 14.00 -2.64 1.38
CA VAL A 118 12.66 -2.48 1.93
C VAL A 118 12.65 -1.40 3.00
N ARG A 119 11.47 -0.83 3.19
CA ARG A 119 11.14 0.04 4.31
C ARG A 119 10.07 -0.63 5.13
N ASP A 120 10.35 -0.84 6.40
CA ASP A 120 9.39 -1.42 7.34
C ASP A 120 8.28 -0.43 7.69
N ILE A 121 7.13 -0.96 8.10
CA ILE A 121 5.97 -0.21 8.55
C ILE A 121 5.39 -0.90 9.77
N THR A 122 5.07 -0.13 10.80
CA THR A 122 4.26 -0.58 11.94
C THR A 122 2.91 0.12 11.90
N PHE A 123 1.82 -0.65 11.95
CA PHE A 123 0.45 -0.11 11.94
C PHE A 123 -0.10 -0.04 13.35
N ALA A 124 -0.82 1.04 13.64
CA ALA A 124 -1.43 1.29 14.95
C ALA A 124 -2.96 1.34 14.90
N LYS A 125 -3.55 1.67 13.74
CA LYS A 125 -4.99 1.85 13.62
C LYS A 125 -5.49 1.45 12.24
N VAL A 126 -6.67 0.84 12.21
CA VAL A 126 -7.42 0.56 10.98
C VAL A 126 -8.72 1.37 11.01
N GLU A 127 -9.02 2.02 9.89
CA GLU A 127 -10.30 2.70 9.67
C GLU A 127 -10.94 2.14 8.40
N LYS A 128 -12.21 1.76 8.51
CA LYS A 128 -12.97 1.25 7.38
C LYS A 128 -13.63 2.41 6.64
N ILE A 129 -13.56 2.42 5.32
CA ILE A 129 -14.14 3.51 4.53
C ILE A 129 -15.65 3.30 4.36
N ASN A 130 -16.42 4.29 4.81
CA ASN A 130 -17.86 4.34 4.68
C ASN A 130 -18.24 5.22 3.47
N ILE A 131 -19.00 4.67 2.52
CA ILE A 131 -19.52 5.38 1.33
C ILE A 131 -21.03 5.61 1.52
N GLY A 132 -21.39 6.18 2.67
CA GLY A 132 -22.74 6.60 3.00
C GLY A 132 -23.77 5.47 2.90
N LYS A 133 -24.86 5.72 2.15
CA LYS A 133 -26.00 4.78 2.03
C LYS A 133 -25.58 3.40 1.55
N MET A 134 -24.54 3.30 0.73
CA MET A 134 -24.10 2.03 0.13
C MET A 134 -23.40 1.10 1.13
N THR A 135 -22.89 1.64 2.25
CA THR A 135 -22.19 0.89 3.31
C THR A 135 -22.97 0.87 4.63
N ARG A 136 -24.25 1.28 4.65
CA ARG A 136 -25.07 1.28 5.88
C ARG A 136 -25.41 -0.11 6.42
N SER A 137 -25.27 -1.14 5.61
CA SER A 137 -25.72 -2.51 5.90
C SER A 137 -24.58 -3.46 6.27
N ILE A 138 -23.40 -2.92 6.56
CA ILE A 138 -22.14 -3.62 6.85
C ILE A 138 -21.38 -2.91 7.96
#